data_AF-A0A1F7YYW9-F1
#
_entry.id   AF-A0A1F7YYW9-F1
#
_cell.length_a   1.000
_cell.length_b   1.000
_cell.length_c   1.000
_cell.angle_alpha   90.00
_cell.angle_beta   90.00
_cell.angle_gamma   90.00
#
_symmetry.space_group_name_H-M   'P 1'
#
loop_
_entity.id
_entity.type
_entity.pdbx_description
1 polymer ?
#
loop_
_entity_poly.entity_id
_entity_poly.type
_entity_poly.pdbx_seq_one_letter_code
_entity_poly.pdbx_strand_id
1 'polypeptide(L)'
;MRIRVVPQKLGVVVMKNDHEIDPELTQQLRQGRNLDITKARTVHSFRPILQVQLLPTGEISGLISIVKFNYQLNGNWVWTWLQPQQFEVNSMFYPDVLLNLDPYRSRNRMVGVWEVTAEIAFVRERQLANIPSGRKRDFLMNLTYQDVASFRWEISPQIDSRLTPTGERTTGVNPERLSQVTVSMEDI
;
A
#
# COMPACT_ATOMS: atom_id res chain seq x y z
N MET A 1 -5.16 25.76 16.08
CA MET A 1 -4.07 25.11 15.32
C MET A 1 -4.70 24.29 14.21
N ARG A 2 -4.26 24.45 12.96
CA ARG A 2 -4.67 23.60 11.84
C ARG A 2 -3.41 22.97 11.26
N ILE A 3 -3.50 21.69 10.93
CA ILE A 3 -2.42 20.96 10.27
C ILE A 3 -3.00 20.47 8.96
N ARG A 4 -2.43 20.91 7.85
CA ARG A 4 -2.72 20.32 6.55
C ARG A 4 -1.74 19.18 6.31
N VAL A 5 -2.29 17.99 6.11
CA VAL A 5 -1.52 16.82 5.67
C VAL A 5 -1.53 16.82 4.14
N VAL A 6 -0.34 16.82 3.54
CA VAL A 6 -0.16 16.63 2.10
C VAL A 6 0.45 15.24 1.89
N PRO A 7 -0.32 14.28 1.38
CA PRO A 7 0.20 12.97 1.02
C PRO A 7 1.23 13.12 -0.09
N GLN A 8 2.43 12.54 0.10
CA GLN A 8 3.45 12.54 -0.95
C GLN A 8 3.56 11.17 -1.60
N LYS A 9 3.61 10.10 -0.80
CA LYS A 9 3.73 8.74 -1.32
C LYS A 9 3.18 7.73 -0.32
N LEU A 10 2.37 6.80 -0.79
CA LEU A 10 2.05 5.56 -0.07
C LEU A 10 2.48 4.39 -0.93
N GLY A 11 3.04 3.37 -0.29
CA GLY A 11 3.39 2.13 -0.95
C GLY A 11 3.54 1.00 0.05
N VAL A 12 3.95 -0.15 -0.46
CA VAL A 12 4.34 -1.29 0.35
C VAL A 12 5.76 -1.72 0.00
N VAL A 13 6.43 -2.30 0.98
CA VAL A 13 7.69 -3.00 0.84
C VAL A 13 7.43 -4.46 1.12
N VAL A 14 8.02 -5.28 0.26
CA VAL A 14 7.91 -6.73 0.32
C VAL A 14 9.00 -7.24 1.24
N MET A 15 8.62 -8.08 2.20
CA MET A 15 9.52 -8.67 3.18
C MET A 15 9.67 -10.17 2.88
N LYS A 16 10.91 -10.64 2.63
CA LYS A 16 11.19 -12.09 2.43
C LYS A 16 11.05 -12.87 3.73
N ASN A 17 11.41 -12.22 4.82
CA ASN A 17 11.28 -12.63 6.22
C ASN A 17 11.11 -11.33 7.02
N ASP A 18 10.96 -11.39 8.35
CA ASP A 18 10.54 -10.22 9.14
C ASP A 18 11.54 -9.03 9.14
N HIS A 19 12.75 -9.24 8.61
CA HIS A 19 13.84 -8.25 8.63
C HIS A 19 14.49 -7.96 7.27
N GLU A 20 14.29 -8.80 6.24
CA GLU A 20 14.90 -8.63 4.92
C GLU A 20 13.87 -8.15 3.89
N ILE A 21 14.20 -7.04 3.23
CA ILE A 21 13.42 -6.49 2.12
C ILE A 21 13.72 -7.27 0.84
N ASP A 22 12.67 -7.59 0.07
CA ASP A 22 12.80 -7.99 -1.33
C ASP A 22 12.75 -6.75 -2.24
N PRO A 23 13.91 -6.23 -2.71
CA PRO A 23 13.95 -5.00 -3.49
C PRO A 23 13.30 -5.17 -4.87
N GLU A 24 13.41 -6.36 -5.48
CA GLU A 24 12.87 -6.63 -6.80
C GLU A 24 11.34 -6.63 -6.77
N LEU A 25 10.75 -7.38 -5.85
CA LEU A 25 9.29 -7.43 -5.68
C LEU A 25 8.73 -6.09 -5.19
N THR A 26 9.47 -5.38 -4.34
CA THR A 26 9.12 -4.02 -3.92
C THR A 26 9.07 -3.06 -5.10
N GLN A 27 10.04 -3.14 -6.02
CA GLN A 27 10.05 -2.32 -7.22
C GLN A 27 8.90 -2.69 -8.17
N GLN A 28 8.63 -3.99 -8.36
CA GLN A 28 7.50 -4.47 -9.18
C GLN A 28 6.16 -3.93 -8.66
N LEU A 29 5.89 -4.01 -7.36
CA LEU A 29 4.67 -3.45 -6.78
C LEU A 29 4.60 -1.93 -6.95
N ARG A 30 5.71 -1.19 -6.75
CA ARG A 30 5.75 0.27 -6.91
C ARG A 30 5.55 0.74 -8.35
N GLN A 31 5.92 -0.07 -9.34
CA GLN A 31 5.70 0.21 -10.76
C GLN A 31 4.28 -0.16 -11.23
N GLY A 32 3.44 -0.62 -10.30
CA GLY A 32 1.99 -0.53 -10.39
C GLY A 32 1.30 -1.68 -11.11
N ARG A 33 1.84 -2.91 -11.14
CA ARG A 33 1.17 -4.01 -11.82
C ARG A 33 1.36 -5.36 -11.14
N ASN A 34 0.21 -6.00 -10.96
CA ASN A 34 -0.11 -7.40 -10.70
C ASN A 34 1.09 -8.29 -10.36
N LEU A 35 1.11 -8.78 -9.13
CA LEU A 35 2.06 -9.78 -8.68
C LEU A 35 1.53 -11.18 -9.02
N ASP A 36 2.37 -12.02 -9.62
CA ASP A 36 2.03 -13.42 -9.82
C ASP A 36 1.92 -14.14 -8.48
N ILE A 37 0.91 -15.00 -8.32
CA ILE A 37 0.70 -15.75 -7.07
C ILE A 37 1.91 -16.60 -6.67
N THR A 38 2.68 -17.13 -7.62
CA THR A 38 3.88 -17.94 -7.34
C THR A 38 4.94 -17.10 -6.65
N LYS A 39 5.16 -15.87 -7.16
CA LYS A 39 6.04 -14.89 -6.51
C LYS A 39 5.46 -14.40 -5.19
N ALA A 40 4.16 -14.13 -5.13
CA ALA A 40 3.52 -13.67 -3.89
C ALA A 40 3.65 -14.71 -2.76
N ARG A 41 3.62 -16.00 -3.07
CA ARG A 41 3.80 -17.08 -2.10
C ARG A 41 5.18 -17.12 -1.47
N THR A 42 6.21 -16.48 -2.05
CA THR A 42 7.53 -16.39 -1.42
C THR A 42 7.62 -15.22 -0.42
N VAL A 43 6.61 -14.34 -0.40
CA VAL A 43 6.54 -13.19 0.50
C VAL A 43 5.99 -13.62 1.87
N HIS A 44 6.68 -13.22 2.95
CA HIS A 44 6.22 -13.45 4.31
C HIS A 44 5.24 -12.36 4.75
N SER A 45 5.58 -11.11 4.45
CA SER A 45 4.76 -9.98 4.86
C SER A 45 4.92 -8.75 3.96
N PHE A 46 3.94 -7.85 4.06
CA PHE A 46 4.00 -6.52 3.47
C PHE A 46 4.11 -5.45 4.57
N ARG A 47 5.12 -4.57 4.45
CA ARG A 47 5.25 -3.38 5.29
C ARG A 47 4.77 -2.15 4.52
N PRO A 48 3.82 -1.36 5.02
CA PRO A 48 3.41 -0.14 4.34
C PRO A 48 4.47 0.96 4.62
N ILE A 49 4.61 1.89 3.68
CA ILE A 49 5.43 3.10 3.87
C ILE A 49 4.61 4.29 3.43
N LEU A 50 4.47 5.26 4.34
CA LEU A 50 3.82 6.53 4.07
C LEU A 50 4.84 7.67 4.16
N GLN A 51 4.95 8.47 3.12
CA GLN A 51 5.65 9.74 3.13
C GLN A 51 4.61 10.85 3.08
N VAL A 52 4.66 11.74 4.08
CA VAL A 52 3.77 12.90 4.17
C VAL A 52 4.55 14.15 4.46
N GLN A 53 4.02 15.26 3.96
CA GLN A 53 4.43 16.59 4.35
C GLN A 53 3.33 17.20 5.21
N LEU A 54 3.71 17.73 6.37
CA LEU A 54 2.80 18.53 7.18
C LEU A 54 3.08 20.00 6.96
N LEU A 55 2.00 20.75 6.78
CA LEU A 55 2.02 22.21 6.67
C LEU A 55 1.27 22.77 7.88
N PRO A 56 1.95 22.94 9.03
CA PRO A 56 1.32 23.48 10.23
C PRO A 56 1.15 24.99 10.13
N THR A 57 0.00 25.49 10.55
CA THR A 57 -0.20 26.93 10.81
C THR A 57 -0.09 27.16 12.33
N GLY A 58 1.13 27.18 12.86
CA GLY A 58 1.43 27.39 14.28
C GLY A 58 2.45 26.40 14.86
N GLU A 59 2.66 26.48 16.19
CA GLU A 59 3.57 25.61 16.93
C GLU A 59 3.05 24.17 17.02
N ILE A 60 3.90 23.18 16.70
CA ILE A 60 3.59 21.74 16.74
C ILE A 60 4.24 21.00 17.92
N SER A 61 4.85 21.74 18.85
CA SER A 61 5.51 21.17 20.03
C SER A 61 4.53 20.33 20.87
N GLY A 62 4.96 19.13 21.26
CA GLY A 62 4.16 18.19 22.06
C GLY A 62 2.97 17.56 21.33
N LEU A 63 3.00 17.51 19.99
CA LEU A 63 2.02 16.81 19.17
C LEU A 63 2.55 15.44 18.74
N ILE A 64 1.72 14.41 18.85
CA ILE A 64 1.99 13.05 18.39
C ILE A 64 1.04 12.74 17.24
N SER A 65 1.59 12.20 16.16
CA SER A 65 0.80 11.65 15.06
C SER A 65 0.46 10.18 15.34
N ILE A 66 -0.80 9.82 15.11
CA ILE A 66 -1.26 8.45 15.14
C ILE A 66 -1.59 8.07 13.72
N VAL A 67 -0.84 7.13 13.15
CA VAL A 67 -1.12 6.61 11.81
C VAL A 67 -1.83 5.27 11.92
N LYS A 68 -2.91 5.15 11.16
CA LYS A 68 -3.71 3.95 11.02
C LYS A 68 -3.55 3.45 9.59
N PHE A 69 -2.99 2.26 9.45
CA PHE A 69 -2.93 1.55 8.17
C PHE A 69 -3.99 0.48 8.16
N ASN A 70 -4.95 0.56 7.24
CA ASN A 70 -5.97 -0.47 7.10
C ASN A 70 -5.72 -1.25 5.82
N TYR A 71 -5.88 -2.57 5.89
CA TYR A 71 -5.68 -3.44 4.74
C TYR A 71 -7.00 -4.05 4.34
N GLN A 72 -7.19 -4.21 3.04
CA GLN A 72 -8.34 -4.87 2.47
C GLN A 72 -7.92 -5.89 1.43
N LEU A 73 -8.63 -7.01 1.38
CA LEU A 73 -8.56 -7.99 0.31
C LEU A 73 -9.96 -8.12 -0.32
N ASN A 74 -10.07 -7.75 -1.59
CA ASN A 74 -11.34 -7.72 -2.33
C ASN A 74 -12.43 -6.93 -1.58
N GLY A 75 -12.06 -5.79 -0.99
CA GLY A 75 -12.95 -4.94 -0.19
C GLY A 75 -13.25 -5.44 1.24
N ASN A 76 -12.71 -6.60 1.65
CA ASN A 76 -12.88 -7.12 3.00
C ASN A 76 -11.73 -6.71 3.89
N TRP A 77 -12.03 -6.21 5.09
CA TRP A 77 -11.03 -5.78 6.05
C TRP A 77 -10.12 -6.90 6.53
N VAL A 78 -8.82 -6.61 6.55
CA VAL A 78 -7.78 -7.40 7.19
C VAL A 78 -7.29 -6.62 8.41
N TRP A 79 -7.29 -7.29 9.55
CA TRP A 79 -7.01 -6.66 10.85
C TRP A 79 -5.56 -6.16 10.95
N THR A 80 -5.39 -4.94 11.47
CA THR A 80 -4.07 -4.31 11.69
C THR A 80 -4.04 -3.48 12.96
N TRP A 81 -2.84 -3.04 13.35
CA TRP A 81 -2.59 -2.31 14.59
C TRP A 81 -2.29 -0.83 14.34
N LEU A 82 -2.61 -0.01 15.34
CA LEU A 82 -2.27 1.42 15.39
C LEU A 82 -0.87 1.59 15.99
N GLN A 83 -0.08 2.51 15.44
CA GLN A 83 1.18 2.90 16.07
C GLN A 83 1.29 4.43 16.26
N PRO A 84 1.56 4.90 17.48
CA PRO A 84 1.88 6.30 17.74
C PRO A 84 3.32 6.61 17.32
N GLN A 85 3.53 7.75 16.66
CA GLN A 85 4.88 8.24 16.33
C GLN A 85 4.97 9.77 16.53
N GLN A 86 6.10 10.23 17.08
CA GLN A 86 6.45 11.65 17.09
C GLN A 86 6.86 12.11 15.69
N PHE A 87 6.63 13.39 15.38
CA PHE A 87 6.66 13.86 14.00
C PHE A 87 7.69 14.97 13.73
N GLU A 88 8.39 14.87 12.60
CA GLU A 88 9.22 15.91 12.00
C GLU A 88 8.69 16.37 10.64
N VAL A 89 8.85 17.65 10.30
CA VAL A 89 8.41 18.19 9.00
C VAL A 89 9.06 17.41 7.86
N ASN A 90 8.23 16.76 7.02
CA ASN A 90 8.63 15.81 5.97
C ASN A 90 9.12 14.43 6.49
N SER A 91 8.30 13.77 7.30
CA SER A 91 8.62 12.43 7.81
C SER A 91 8.19 11.30 6.87
N MET A 92 8.97 10.22 6.92
CA MET A 92 8.55 8.90 6.44
C MET A 92 8.10 8.04 7.62
N PHE A 93 6.99 7.33 7.43
CA PHE A 93 6.38 6.47 8.41
C PHE A 93 6.59 5.01 8.03
N TYR A 94 7.13 4.26 8.98
CA TYR A 94 7.36 2.82 8.91
C TYR A 94 6.73 2.20 10.16
N PRO A 95 5.56 1.57 10.09
CA PRO A 95 5.07 0.83 11.23
C PRO A 95 5.91 -0.44 11.41
N ASP A 96 6.19 -0.82 12.65
CA ASP A 96 6.80 -2.11 12.95
C ASP A 96 5.85 -3.28 12.61
N VAL A 97 4.56 -2.96 12.53
CA VAL A 97 3.49 -3.91 12.27
C VAL A 97 3.46 -4.25 10.78
N LEU A 98 3.63 -5.54 10.51
CA LEU A 98 3.63 -6.13 9.19
C LEU A 98 2.27 -6.78 8.90
N LEU A 99 1.80 -6.70 7.66
CA LEU A 99 0.73 -7.59 7.21
C LEU A 99 1.34 -8.98 7.00
N ASN A 100 1.10 -9.90 7.94
CA ASN A 100 1.51 -11.31 7.79
C ASN A 100 0.66 -12.00 6.72
N LEU A 101 1.32 -12.56 5.70
CA LEU A 101 0.67 -13.25 4.59
C LEU A 101 0.54 -14.76 4.80
N ASP A 102 1.19 -15.35 5.81
CA ASP A 102 1.17 -16.80 6.05
C ASP A 102 -0.24 -17.41 6.07
N PRO A 103 -1.27 -16.79 6.69
CA PRO A 103 -2.64 -17.32 6.66
C PRO A 103 -3.25 -17.39 5.25
N TYR A 104 -2.72 -16.60 4.31
CA TYR A 104 -3.20 -16.43 2.93
C TYR A 104 -2.37 -17.22 1.91
N ARG A 105 -1.21 -17.78 2.30
CA ARG A 105 -0.31 -18.50 1.38
C ARG A 105 -0.88 -19.83 0.89
N SER A 106 -1.90 -20.37 1.56
CA SER A 106 -2.57 -21.60 1.13
C SER A 106 -3.54 -21.35 -0.05
N ARG A 107 -3.45 -22.19 -1.08
CA ARG A 107 -4.32 -22.16 -2.27
C ARG A 107 -4.30 -20.76 -2.94
N ASN A 108 -5.47 -20.22 -3.29
CA ASN A 108 -5.64 -18.92 -3.94
C ASN A 108 -6.13 -17.84 -2.97
N ARG A 109 -5.92 -18.00 -1.66
CA ARG A 109 -6.46 -17.08 -0.64
C ARG A 109 -5.83 -15.68 -0.66
N MET A 110 -4.67 -15.54 -1.30
CA MET A 110 -4.03 -14.25 -1.52
C MET A 110 -4.43 -13.57 -2.83
N VAL A 111 -5.14 -14.29 -3.73
CA VAL A 111 -5.53 -13.78 -5.05
C VAL A 111 -6.61 -12.73 -4.89
N GLY A 112 -6.43 -11.63 -5.62
CA GLY A 112 -7.37 -10.54 -5.68
C GLY A 112 -6.71 -9.19 -5.50
N VAL A 113 -7.58 -8.20 -5.31
CA VAL A 113 -7.18 -6.81 -5.15
C VAL A 113 -6.89 -6.55 -3.69
N TRP A 114 -5.65 -6.15 -3.43
CA TRP A 114 -5.22 -5.64 -2.15
C TRP A 114 -5.22 -4.13 -2.16
N GLU A 115 -5.65 -3.55 -1.05
CA GLU A 115 -5.57 -2.12 -0.82
C GLU A 115 -5.06 -1.86 0.58
N VAL A 116 -4.14 -0.92 0.71
CA VAL A 116 -3.78 -0.32 1.99
C VAL A 116 -4.20 1.14 1.98
N THR A 117 -4.95 1.56 2.99
CA THR A 117 -5.25 2.96 3.24
C THR A 117 -4.46 3.45 4.44
N ALA A 118 -3.97 4.68 4.37
CA ALA A 118 -3.34 5.36 5.48
C ALA A 118 -4.22 6.53 5.92
N GLU A 119 -4.55 6.53 7.20
CA GLU A 119 -5.28 7.60 7.86
C GLU A 119 -4.41 8.16 8.99
N ILE A 120 -4.52 9.45 9.28
CA ILE A 120 -3.74 10.10 10.32
C ILE A 120 -4.62 10.90 11.27
N ALA A 121 -4.31 10.82 12.55
CA ALA A 121 -4.88 11.67 13.59
C ALA A 121 -3.75 12.34 14.37
N PHE A 122 -4.07 13.45 15.03
CA PHE A 122 -3.13 14.20 15.86
C PHE A 122 -3.64 14.28 17.29
N VAL A 123 -2.77 13.96 18.24
CA VAL A 123 -3.08 14.03 19.67
C VAL A 123 -1.96 14.77 20.40
N ARG A 124 -2.28 15.52 21.45
CA ARG A 124 -1.24 16.11 22.29
C ARG A 124 -0.61 15.02 23.15
N GLU A 125 0.71 15.06 23.29
CA GLU A 125 1.48 14.13 24.12
C GLU A 125 0.92 14.03 25.54
N ARG A 126 0.63 15.17 26.17
CA ARG A 126 -0.01 15.23 27.50
C ARG A 126 -1.36 14.50 27.57
N GLN A 127 -2.14 14.53 26.49
CA GLN A 127 -3.43 13.82 26.46
C GLN A 127 -3.15 12.32 26.42
N LEU A 128 -2.24 11.86 25.57
CA LEU A 128 -1.88 10.44 25.46
C LEU A 128 -1.23 9.89 26.75
N ALA A 129 -0.39 10.69 27.42
CA ALA A 129 0.26 10.35 28.67
C ALA A 129 -0.75 10.15 29.82
N ASN A 130 -1.83 10.93 29.83
CA ASN A 130 -2.87 10.87 30.86
C ASN A 130 -3.90 9.75 30.65
N ILE A 131 -3.88 9.04 29.51
CA ILE A 131 -4.78 7.92 29.26
C ILE A 131 -4.24 6.66 29.98
N PRO A 132 -5.03 6.01 30.86
CA PRO A 132 -4.63 4.72 31.44
C PRO A 132 -4.35 3.68 30.37
N SER A 133 -3.31 2.86 30.53
CA SER A 133 -2.87 1.88 29.51
C SER A 133 -4.00 0.99 28.99
N GLY A 134 -4.90 0.52 29.87
CA GLY A 134 -6.05 -0.31 29.50
C GLY A 134 -7.10 0.39 28.63
N ARG A 135 -7.08 1.72 28.54
CA ARG A 135 -8.01 2.53 27.73
C ARG A 135 -7.34 3.21 26.54
N LYS A 136 -6.01 3.06 26.38
CA LYS A 136 -5.26 3.71 25.29
C LYS A 136 -5.75 3.25 23.92
N ARG A 137 -5.99 1.95 23.74
CA ARG A 137 -6.49 1.41 22.47
C ARG A 137 -7.84 2.04 22.09
N ASP A 138 -8.81 2.02 23.00
CA ASP A 138 -10.14 2.58 22.75
C ASP A 138 -10.08 4.07 22.44
N PHE A 139 -9.24 4.81 23.18
CA PHE A 139 -9.01 6.22 22.91
C PHE A 139 -8.45 6.45 21.49
N LEU A 140 -7.40 5.72 21.10
CA LEU A 140 -6.79 5.83 19.78
C LEU A 140 -7.79 5.48 18.67
N MET A 141 -8.60 4.43 18.84
CA MET A 141 -9.63 4.02 17.87
C MET A 141 -10.74 5.06 17.67
N ASN A 142 -10.97 5.94 18.64
CA ASN A 142 -12.01 6.97 18.59
C ASN A 142 -11.49 8.37 18.23
N LEU A 143 -10.22 8.49 17.82
CA LEU A 143 -9.71 9.74 17.28
C LEU A 143 -10.40 10.09 15.96
N THR A 144 -10.51 11.38 15.66
CA THR A 144 -10.91 11.83 14.32
C THR A 144 -9.72 11.68 13.39
N TYR A 145 -9.83 10.69 12.50
CA TYR A 145 -8.83 10.42 11.47
C TYR A 145 -9.14 11.20 10.18
N GLN A 146 -8.08 11.64 9.53
CA GLN A 146 -8.11 12.20 8.18
C GLN A 146 -7.55 11.18 7.20
N ASP A 147 -8.25 10.93 6.11
CA ASP A 147 -7.73 10.15 4.98
C ASP A 147 -6.50 10.83 4.39
N VAL A 148 -5.43 10.06 4.23
CA VAL A 148 -4.17 10.54 3.67
C VAL A 148 -3.97 9.98 2.28
N ALA A 149 -3.85 8.67 2.15
CA ALA A 149 -3.54 8.04 0.87
C ALA A 149 -4.06 6.62 0.84
N SER A 150 -4.24 6.09 -0.38
CA SER A 150 -4.42 4.66 -0.62
C SER A 150 -3.39 4.15 -1.62
N PHE A 151 -3.01 2.89 -1.45
CA PHE A 151 -2.15 2.18 -2.38
C PHE A 151 -2.77 0.82 -2.67
N ARG A 152 -3.01 0.56 -3.96
CA ARG A 152 -3.72 -0.61 -4.45
C ARG A 152 -2.79 -1.44 -5.34
N TRP A 153 -2.84 -2.76 -5.16
CA TRP A 153 -2.15 -3.73 -6.01
C TRP A 153 -3.01 -4.98 -6.16
N GLU A 154 -2.69 -5.82 -7.14
CA GLU A 154 -3.39 -7.09 -7.37
C GLU A 154 -2.41 -8.24 -7.26
N ILE A 155 -2.86 -9.37 -6.72
CA ILE A 155 -2.18 -10.66 -6.86
C ILE A 155 -3.04 -11.52 -7.78
N SER A 156 -2.51 -11.88 -8.94
CA SER A 156 -3.25 -12.63 -9.97
C SER A 156 -2.88 -14.11 -9.94
N PRO A 157 -3.82 -15.02 -10.32
CA PRO A 157 -3.57 -16.46 -10.23
C PRO A 157 -2.56 -16.99 -11.26
N GLN A 158 -2.30 -16.26 -12.36
CA GLN A 158 -1.32 -16.59 -13.43
C GLN A 158 -0.85 -15.31 -14.16
N ILE A 159 0.37 -15.30 -14.70
CA ILE A 159 0.92 -14.24 -15.58
C ILE A 159 0.13 -14.19 -16.89
N ASP A 160 -0.70 -13.16 -17.08
CA ASP A 160 -1.10 -12.71 -18.40
C ASP A 160 -0.51 -11.30 -18.61
N SER A 161 0.51 -11.18 -19.45
CA SER A 161 1.24 -9.93 -19.74
C SER A 161 0.38 -8.88 -20.48
N ARG A 162 -0.93 -9.11 -20.59
CA ARG A 162 -1.90 -8.35 -21.38
C ARG A 162 -2.95 -7.61 -20.52
N LEU A 163 -2.80 -7.58 -19.20
CA LEU A 163 -3.72 -6.85 -18.32
C LEU A 163 -3.20 -5.44 -18.01
N THR A 164 -4.03 -4.44 -18.29
CA THR A 164 -3.78 -3.04 -17.89
C THR A 164 -4.06 -2.83 -16.40
N PRO A 165 -3.63 -1.71 -15.79
CA PRO A 165 -3.87 -1.43 -14.36
C PRO A 165 -5.35 -1.43 -13.91
N THR A 166 -6.29 -1.44 -14.86
CA THR A 166 -7.74 -1.50 -14.65
C THR A 166 -8.32 -2.92 -14.81
N GLY A 167 -7.51 -3.94 -15.12
CA GLY A 167 -7.97 -5.31 -15.35
C GLY A 167 -8.60 -5.55 -16.72
N GLU A 168 -8.52 -4.60 -17.65
CA GLU A 168 -8.97 -4.79 -19.02
C GLU A 168 -7.91 -5.53 -19.84
N ARG A 169 -8.36 -6.57 -20.57
CA ARG A 169 -7.55 -7.27 -21.58
C ARG A 169 -7.17 -6.28 -22.68
N THR A 170 -5.88 -6.05 -22.91
CA THR A 170 -5.47 -5.57 -24.23
C THR A 170 -5.79 -6.68 -25.22
N THR A 171 -6.82 -6.47 -26.05
CA THR A 171 -7.02 -7.26 -27.26
C THR A 171 -5.77 -7.09 -28.11
N GLY A 172 -4.87 -8.07 -27.99
CA GLY A 172 -3.64 -8.11 -28.77
C GLY A 172 -3.99 -8.15 -30.25
N VAL A 173 -3.52 -7.15 -30.99
CA VAL A 173 -3.35 -7.29 -32.43
C VAL A 173 -2.33 -8.41 -32.62
N ASN A 174 -2.77 -9.48 -33.29
CA ASN A 174 -1.95 -10.64 -33.59
C ASN A 174 -0.77 -10.22 -34.49
N PRO A 175 0.49 -10.33 -34.06
CA PRO A 175 1.64 -9.93 -34.88
C PRO A 175 1.87 -10.84 -36.11
N GLU A 176 1.20 -12.00 -36.19
CA GLU A 176 1.31 -12.91 -37.34
C GLU A 176 0.44 -12.53 -38.55
N ARG A 177 -0.32 -11.43 -38.51
CA ARG A 177 -1.11 -10.93 -39.66
C ARG A 177 -0.45 -9.80 -40.46
N LEU A 178 0.79 -9.43 -40.17
CA LEU A 178 1.51 -8.33 -40.87
C LEU A 178 2.55 -8.80 -41.90
N SER A 179 2.48 -10.04 -42.36
CA SER A 179 3.37 -10.53 -43.42
C SER A 179 2.59 -11.20 -44.55
N GLN A 180 1.69 -10.44 -45.19
CA GLN A 180 1.18 -10.73 -46.53
C GLN A 180 0.34 -9.54 -47.05
N VAL A 181 1.01 -8.42 -47.28
CA VAL A 181 0.61 -7.52 -48.37
C VAL A 181 1.81 -7.45 -49.28
N THR A 182 1.92 -8.42 -50.18
CA THR A 182 2.75 -8.28 -51.38
C THR A 182 2.05 -7.25 -52.25
N VAL A 183 2.58 -6.03 -52.29
CA VAL A 183 2.22 -5.07 -53.34
C VAL A 183 2.96 -5.53 -54.59
N SER A 184 2.24 -6.07 -55.57
CA SER A 184 2.74 -6.15 -56.94
C SER A 184 2.88 -4.72 -57.47
N MET A 185 4.11 -4.29 -57.71
CA MET A 185 4.43 -3.29 -58.72
C MET A 185 5.06 -4.05 -59.88
N GLU A 186 4.82 -3.58 -61.11
CA GLU A 186 4.93 -4.28 -62.41
C GLU A 186 3.63 -5.06 -62.70
N ASP A 187 2.76 -4.67 -63.64
CA ASP A 187 2.92 -3.98 -64.94
C ASP A 187 1.83 -2.87 -65.10
N ILE A 188 2.03 -1.74 -65.78
CA ILE A 188 2.11 -1.55 -67.26
C ILE A 188 1.13 -2.41 -68.06
#